data_AF-A0A0C2UBL8-F1
#
_entry.id   AF-A0A0C2UBL8-F1
#
_cell.length_a   1.000
_cell.length_b   1.000
_cell.length_c   1.000
_cell.angle_alpha   90.00
_cell.angle_beta   90.00
_cell.angle_gamma   90.00
#
_symmetry.space_group_name_H-M   'P 1'
#
loop_
_entity.id
_entity.type
_entity.pdbx_description
1 polymer ?
#
loop_
_entity_poly.entity_id
_entity_poly.type
_entity_poly.pdbx_seq_one_letter_code
_entity_poly.pdbx_strand_id
1 'polypeptide(L)'
;MARQDTIDDEDKVRLLRALAFQIHRKRPAEEALGELLEHESKGGRRRAYRAGVDALAADGFTAAMDALGLFNDDALVLLGVLADSGDHRLLSSALGKIADLMENKSP
;
A
#
# COMPACT_ATOMS: atom_id res chain seq x y z
N MET A 1 15.79 19.02 11.77
CA MET A 1 15.43 17.82 10.97
C MET A 1 14.11 17.28 11.51
N ALA A 2 13.00 17.60 10.85
CA ALA A 2 11.70 17.09 11.26
C ALA A 2 11.65 15.59 10.95
N ARG A 3 11.31 14.76 11.94
CA ARG A 3 10.98 13.35 11.70
C ARG A 3 9.71 13.34 10.84
N GLN A 4 9.80 12.86 9.62
CA GLN A 4 8.62 12.61 8.79
C GLN A 4 7.79 11.52 9.48
N ASP A 5 6.65 11.93 10.05
CA ASP A 5 5.68 11.01 10.65
C ASP A 5 4.71 10.44 9.59
N THR A 6 4.92 10.76 8.31
CA THR A 6 4.14 10.30 7.15
C THR A 6 5.08 9.86 6.03
N ILE A 7 4.63 8.93 5.17
CA ILE A 7 5.34 8.54 3.95
C ILE A 7 5.13 9.58 2.84
N ASP A 8 6.18 9.87 2.06
CA ASP A 8 6.11 10.73 0.89
C ASP A 8 5.71 9.96 -0.39
N ASP A 9 5.56 10.66 -1.51
CA ASP A 9 5.07 10.04 -2.74
C ASP A 9 6.07 9.03 -3.34
N GLU A 10 7.38 9.22 -3.13
CA GLU A 10 8.40 8.24 -3.53
C GLU A 10 8.26 6.95 -2.71
N ASP A 11 8.07 7.07 -1.41
CA ASP A 11 7.81 5.94 -0.51
C ASP A 11 6.53 5.19 -0.89
N LYS A 12 5.46 5.92 -1.22
CA LYS A 12 4.19 5.34 -1.68
C LYS A 12 4.36 4.58 -2.99
N VAL A 13 5.05 5.16 -3.97
CA VAL A 13 5.34 4.50 -5.26
C VAL A 13 6.14 3.21 -5.02
N ARG A 14 7.20 3.26 -4.20
CA ARG A 14 8.01 2.08 -3.88
C ARG A 14 7.17 0.99 -3.21
N LEU A 15 6.33 1.36 -2.24
CA LEU A 15 5.45 0.43 -1.53
C LEU A 15 4.45 -0.23 -2.49
N LEU A 16 3.77 0.55 -3.35
CA LEU A 16 2.81 0.04 -4.33
C LEU A 16 3.46 -0.90 -5.34
N ARG A 17 4.66 -0.58 -5.84
CA ARG A 17 5.41 -1.46 -6.76
C ARG A 17 5.82 -2.77 -6.08
N ALA A 18 6.31 -2.69 -4.84
CA ALA A 18 6.68 -3.88 -4.06
C ALA A 18 5.46 -4.77 -3.79
N LEU A 19 4.33 -4.16 -3.40
CA LEU A 19 3.07 -4.87 -3.16
C LEU A 19 2.53 -5.52 -4.43
N ALA A 20 2.51 -4.79 -5.55
CA ALA A 20 2.10 -5.31 -6.85
C ALA A 20 2.92 -6.54 -7.24
N PHE A 21 4.24 -6.52 -7.02
CA PHE A 21 5.13 -7.64 -7.30
C PHE A 21 4.83 -8.87 -6.42
N GLN A 22 4.58 -8.66 -5.13
CA GLN A 22 4.26 -9.76 -4.21
C GLN A 22 2.90 -10.40 -4.53
N ILE A 23 1.87 -9.60 -4.76
CA ILE A 23 0.53 -10.07 -5.11
C ILE A 23 0.54 -10.80 -6.45
N HIS A 24 1.33 -10.33 -7.43
CA HIS A 24 1.48 -11.01 -8.71
C HIS A 24 1.92 -12.48 -8.56
N ARG A 25 2.66 -12.80 -7.50
CA ARG A 25 3.12 -14.16 -7.17
C ARG A 25 2.07 -14.98 -6.40
N LYS A 26 0.78 -14.62 -6.52
CA LYS A 26 -0.37 -15.27 -5.88
C LYS A 26 -0.33 -15.23 -4.35
N ARG A 27 0.24 -14.18 -3.79
CA ARG A 27 0.19 -13.95 -2.34
C ARG A 27 -1.09 -13.20 -1.97
N PRO A 28 -1.76 -13.56 -0.87
CA PRO A 28 -2.86 -12.76 -0.34
C PRO A 28 -2.43 -11.32 -0.08
N ALA A 29 -3.29 -10.36 -0.43
CA ALA A 29 -2.96 -8.93 -0.38
C ALA A 29 -2.63 -8.46 1.05
N GLU A 30 -3.38 -8.93 2.05
CA GLU A 30 -3.15 -8.61 3.47
C GLU A 30 -1.82 -9.13 3.97
N GLU A 31 -1.49 -10.40 3.68
CA GLU A 31 -0.21 -11.00 4.09
C GLU A 31 0.97 -10.28 3.43
N ALA A 32 0.88 -10.01 2.13
CA ALA A 32 1.91 -9.29 1.39
C ALA A 32 2.12 -7.86 1.93
N LEU A 33 1.03 -7.14 2.22
CA LEU A 33 1.09 -5.82 2.82
C LEU A 33 1.69 -5.87 4.23
N GLY A 34 1.26 -6.82 5.07
CA GLY A 34 1.76 -6.98 6.43
C GLY A 34 3.28 -7.17 6.48
N GLU A 35 3.82 -8.05 5.64
CA GLU A 35 5.27 -8.26 5.55
C GLU A 35 6.03 -7.03 5.07
N LEU A 36 5.48 -6.30 4.09
CA LEU A 36 6.09 -5.06 3.62
C LEU A 36 6.12 -4.00 4.73
N LEU A 37 5.01 -3.80 5.45
CA LEU A 37 4.94 -2.83 6.53
C LEU A 37 5.86 -3.20 7.71
N GLU A 38 5.98 -4.49 8.02
CA GLU A 38 6.91 -4.96 9.05
C GLU A 38 8.37 -4.70 8.62
N HIS A 39 8.71 -5.03 7.38
CA HIS A 39 10.04 -4.78 6.82
C HIS A 39 10.39 -3.28 6.87
N GLU A 40 9.48 -2.41 6.40
CA GLU A 40 9.70 -0.97 6.38
C GLU A 40 9.76 -0.36 7.79
N SER A 41 9.01 -0.91 8.73
CA SER A 41 9.04 -0.50 10.14
C SER A 41 10.37 -0.83 10.82
N LYS A 42 11.00 -1.95 10.46
CA LYS A 42 12.33 -2.36 10.98
C LYS A 42 13.45 -1.43 10.50
N GLY A 43 13.30 -0.79 9.34
CA GLY A 43 14.26 0.16 8.77
C GLY A 43 14.35 1.53 9.46
N GLY A 44 13.89 1.66 10.71
CA GLY A 44 13.89 2.94 11.45
C GLY A 44 12.73 3.87 11.12
N ARG A 45 11.82 3.48 10.21
CA ARG A 45 10.66 4.26 9.77
C ARG A 45 9.35 3.86 10.43
N ARG A 46 9.43 3.15 11.56
CA ARG A 46 8.27 2.64 12.30
C ARG A 46 7.15 3.67 12.50
N ARG A 47 7.48 4.96 12.74
CA ARG A 47 6.45 6.00 12.93
C ARG A 47 5.60 6.21 11.67
N ALA A 48 6.24 6.32 10.50
CA ALA A 48 5.55 6.60 9.23
C ALA A 48 4.62 5.46 8.79
N TYR A 49 4.96 4.21 9.13
CA TYR A 49 4.17 3.03 8.75
C TYR A 49 3.24 2.52 9.85
N ARG A 50 3.32 3.09 11.07
CA ARG A 50 2.54 2.60 12.22
C ARG A 50 1.05 2.62 11.95
N ALA A 51 0.53 3.70 11.37
CA ALA A 51 -0.90 3.82 11.09
C ALA A 51 -1.40 2.69 10.18
N GLY A 52 -0.63 2.35 9.15
CA GLY A 52 -0.93 1.22 8.26
C GLY A 52 -0.88 -0.13 8.98
N VAL A 53 0.10 -0.36 9.87
CA VAL A 53 0.20 -1.60 10.66
C VAL A 53 -0.99 -1.76 11.59
N ASP A 54 -1.33 -0.69 12.33
CA ASP A 54 -2.41 -0.69 13.30
C ASP A 54 -3.76 -0.90 12.58
N ALA A 55 -3.98 -0.24 11.44
CA ALA A 55 -5.19 -0.40 10.62
C ALA A 55 -5.29 -1.77 9.93
N LEU A 56 -4.18 -2.34 9.45
CA LEU A 56 -4.17 -3.68 8.85
C LEU A 56 -4.62 -4.74 9.86
N ALA A 57 -4.16 -4.62 11.12
CA ALA A 57 -4.52 -5.56 12.18
C ALA A 57 -5.97 -5.41 12.65
N ALA A 58 -6.53 -4.21 12.58
CA ALA A 58 -7.88 -3.92 13.04
C ALA A 58 -8.95 -4.21 11.98
N ASP A 59 -8.75 -3.68 10.76
CA ASP A 59 -9.79 -3.51 9.76
C ASP A 59 -9.39 -4.05 8.37
N GLY A 60 -8.18 -4.59 8.22
CA GLY A 60 -7.74 -5.31 7.02
C GLY A 60 -7.12 -4.43 5.93
N PHE A 61 -7.01 -5.01 4.73
CA PHE A 61 -6.21 -4.47 3.62
C PHE A 61 -6.55 -3.01 3.25
N THR A 62 -7.82 -2.73 2.97
CA THR A 62 -8.23 -1.42 2.45
C THR A 62 -8.09 -0.31 3.48
N ALA A 63 -8.37 -0.60 4.76
CA ALA A 63 -8.17 0.34 5.85
C ALA A 63 -6.69 0.68 6.06
N ALA A 64 -5.79 -0.29 5.90
CA ALA A 64 -4.35 -0.04 5.94
C ALA A 64 -3.89 0.88 4.80
N MET A 65 -4.47 0.71 3.61
CA MET A 65 -4.14 1.52 2.44
C MET A 65 -4.62 2.97 2.59
N ASP A 66 -5.80 3.17 3.19
CA ASP A 66 -6.33 4.48 3.57
C ASP A 66 -5.47 5.16 4.64
N ALA A 67 -5.13 4.44 5.71
CA ALA A 67 -4.33 4.98 6.81
C ALA A 67 -2.92 5.45 6.39
N LEU A 68 -2.40 4.92 5.28
CA LEU A 68 -1.12 5.34 4.68
C LEU A 68 -1.27 6.48 3.65
N GLY A 69 -2.50 6.93 3.37
CA GLY A 69 -2.79 7.98 2.40
C GLY A 69 -2.37 7.60 0.98
N LEU A 70 -2.52 6.32 0.61
CA LEU A 70 -2.14 5.80 -0.71
C LEU A 70 -3.20 6.07 -1.79
N PHE A 71 -4.46 6.27 -1.38
CA PHE A 71 -5.61 6.39 -2.27
C PHE A 71 -6.53 7.50 -1.78
N ASN A 72 -7.32 8.06 -2.70
CA ASN A 72 -8.49 8.86 -2.34
C ASN A 72 -9.72 7.94 -2.16
N ASP A 73 -10.80 8.48 -1.60
CA ASP A 73 -12.03 7.74 -1.28
C ASP A 73 -12.55 6.91 -2.46
N ASP A 74 -12.65 7.51 -3.65
CA ASP A 74 -13.12 6.82 -4.86
C ASP A 74 -12.22 5.64 -5.25
N ALA A 75 -10.89 5.82 -5.16
CA ALA A 75 -9.95 4.76 -5.48
C ALA A 75 -9.92 3.66 -4.40
N LEU A 76 -10.21 3.98 -3.14
CA LEU A 76 -10.36 2.99 -2.06
C LEU A 76 -11.58 2.09 -2.29
N VAL A 77 -12.71 2.66 -2.71
CA VAL A 77 -13.91 1.88 -3.06
C VAL A 77 -13.59 0.90 -4.18
N LEU A 78 -12.93 1.36 -5.25
CA LEU A 78 -12.53 0.48 -6.35
C LEU A 78 -11.49 -0.56 -5.91
N LEU A 79 -10.55 -0.20 -5.04
CA LEU A 79 -9.56 -1.12 -4.50
C LEU A 79 -10.21 -2.25 -3.69
N GLY A 80 -11.24 -1.96 -2.90
CA GLY A 80 -12.01 -2.96 -2.19
C GLY A 80 -12.63 -4.00 -3.13
N VAL A 81 -13.30 -3.54 -4.19
CA VAL A 81 -13.87 -4.44 -5.21
C VAL A 81 -12.78 -5.31 -5.88
N LEU A 82 -11.61 -4.73 -6.15
CA LEU A 82 -10.48 -5.45 -6.74
C LEU A 82 -9.90 -6.50 -5.78
N ALA A 83 -9.77 -6.18 -4.50
CA ALA A 83 -9.31 -7.11 -3.47
C ALA A 83 -10.30 -8.27 -3.28
N ASP A 84 -11.60 -7.97 -3.19
CA ASP A 84 -12.67 -8.95 -3.00
C ASP A 84 -12.84 -9.88 -4.21
N SER A 85 -12.43 -9.45 -5.41
CA SER A 85 -12.51 -10.26 -6.62
C SER A 85 -11.64 -11.53 -6.57
N GLY A 86 -10.61 -11.56 -5.72
CA GLY A 86 -9.61 -12.63 -5.67
C GLY A 86 -8.70 -12.72 -6.92
N ASP A 87 -8.85 -11.81 -7.89
CA ASP A 87 -7.99 -11.74 -9.07
C ASP A 87 -6.69 -10.99 -8.74
N HIS A 88 -5.69 -11.78 -8.33
CA HIS A 88 -4.36 -11.29 -7.99
C HIS A 88 -3.65 -10.60 -9.16
N ARG A 89 -3.92 -11.00 -10.41
CA ARG A 89 -3.30 -10.37 -11.58
C ARG A 89 -3.90 -9.00 -11.81
N LEU A 90 -5.22 -8.89 -11.67
CA LEU A 90 -5.93 -7.63 -11.81
C LEU A 90 -5.53 -6.65 -10.71
N LEU A 91 -5.54 -7.09 -9.44
CA LEU A 91 -5.13 -6.27 -8.29
C LEU A 91 -3.67 -5.80 -8.43
N SER A 92 -2.74 -6.71 -8.75
CA SER A 92 -1.34 -6.37 -9.03
C SER A 92 -1.22 -5.31 -10.14
N SER A 93 -1.96 -5.49 -11.24
CA SER A 93 -1.92 -4.57 -12.37
C SER A 93 -2.49 -3.19 -12.02
N ALA A 94 -3.55 -3.14 -11.20
CA ALA A 94 -4.13 -1.90 -10.72
C ALA A 94 -3.15 -1.12 -9.84
N LEU A 95 -2.54 -1.80 -8.86
CA LEU A 95 -1.52 -1.19 -7.98
C LEU A 95 -0.33 -0.64 -8.78
N GLY A 96 0.14 -1.38 -9.79
CA GLY A 96 1.21 -0.93 -10.68
C GLY A 96 0.85 0.33 -11.46
N LYS A 97 -0.36 0.38 -12.07
CA LYS A 97 -0.83 1.57 -12.80
C LYS A 97 -1.02 2.79 -11.89
N ILE A 98 -1.40 2.58 -10.65
CA ILE A 98 -1.56 3.66 -9.68
C ILE A 98 -0.20 4.21 -9.26
N ALA A 99 0.79 3.34 -9.04
CA ALA A 99 2.17 3.76 -8.83
C ALA A 99 2.71 4.57 -10.01
N ASP A 100 2.49 4.11 -11.25
CA ASP A 100 2.89 4.83 -12.47
C ASP A 100 2.20 6.21 -12.55
N LEU A 101 0.92 6.31 -12.17
CA LEU A 101 0.20 7.59 -12.17
C LEU A 101 0.77 8.57 -11.13
N MET A 102 1.13 8.08 -9.94
CA MET A 102 1.70 8.90 -8.86
C MET A 102 3.10 9.41 -9.21
N GLU A 103 3.93 8.54 -9.79
CA GLU A 103 5.27 8.91 -10.25
C GLU A 103 5.20 9.99 -11.35
N ASN A 104 4.30 9.84 -12.33
CA ASN A 104 4.13 10.82 -13.40
C ASN A 104 3.52 12.17 -12.95
N LYS A 105 2.89 12.22 -11.77
CA LYS A 105 2.34 13.45 -11.19
C LYS A 105 3.33 14.19 -10.28
N SER A 106 4.41 13.53 -9.88
CA SER A 106 5.46 14.12 -9.05
C SER A 106 6.47 14.83 -9.96
N PRO A 107 6.54 16.18 -9.95
CA PRO A 107 7.42 16.95 -10.83
C PRO A 107 8.91 16.84 -10.46
#